data_AF-A0AAE1SJ35-F1
#
_entry.id   AF-A0AAE1SJ35-F1
#
_cell.length_a   1.000
_cell.length_b   1.000
_cell.length_c   1.000
_cell.angle_alpha   90.00
_cell.angle_beta   90.00
_cell.angle_gamma   90.00
#
_symmetry.space_group_name_H-M   'P 1'
#
loop_
_entity.id
_entity.type
_entity.pdbx_description
1 polymer ?
#
loop_
_entity_poly.entity_id
_entity_poly.type
_entity_poly.pdbx_seq_one_letter_code
_entity_poly.pdbx_strand_id
1 'polypeptide(L)'
;MFQQVLPRRKIKSGRFVDFLKYDMDRDGAESIREVLIVIMMLVAMLTFQAALNPPGNLQQQHPINDTAASSTEHLIQYSSHIFLFFNSLGFFISLHVFHVVTRVFPLRLELLLSVFALGITYISCLIIKLPTYFCYYLCVGMPLSLVFALSLSRTANLRPRKITTAHPSWVNHS
;
A
#
# COMPACT_ATOMS: atom_id res chain seq x y z
N MET A 1 33.92 -33.56 21.98
CA MET A 1 33.30 -32.71 20.93
C MET A 1 31.80 -32.64 21.22
N PHE A 2 31.33 -31.59 21.90
CA PHE A 2 29.92 -31.46 22.32
C PHE A 2 29.08 -30.80 21.22
N GLN A 3 28.22 -31.57 20.57
CA GLN A 3 27.27 -31.06 19.59
C GLN A 3 25.96 -30.71 20.33
N GLN A 4 25.83 -29.44 20.76
CA GLN A 4 24.61 -28.89 21.34
C GLN A 4 23.53 -28.80 20.24
N VAL A 5 22.63 -29.78 20.21
CA VAL A 5 21.43 -29.75 19.37
C VAL A 5 20.44 -28.75 19.97
N LEU A 6 20.35 -27.56 19.37
CA LEU A 6 19.33 -26.57 19.74
C LEU A 6 17.92 -27.16 19.48
N PRO A 7 17.00 -27.09 20.45
CA PRO A 7 15.64 -27.58 20.25
C PRO A 7 14.91 -26.72 19.22
N ARG A 8 14.49 -27.32 18.10
CA ARG A 8 13.54 -26.70 17.15
C ARG A 8 12.20 -26.53 17.86
N ARG A 9 11.96 -25.34 18.41
CA ARG A 9 10.68 -24.92 18.99
C ARG A 9 9.62 -24.92 17.89
N LYS A 10 8.81 -25.98 17.80
CA LYS A 10 7.64 -26.03 16.89
C LYS A 10 6.63 -24.99 17.37
N ILE A 11 6.56 -23.84 16.70
CA ILE A 11 5.51 -22.85 16.90
C ILE A 11 4.20 -23.53 16.47
N LYS A 12 3.32 -23.86 17.42
CA LYS A 12 1.98 -24.36 17.10
C LYS A 12 1.25 -23.25 16.34
N SER A 13 1.09 -23.43 15.03
CA SER A 13 0.47 -22.49 14.10
C SER A 13 -0.84 -21.89 14.65
N GLY A 14 -1.68 -22.70 15.31
CA GLY A 14 -2.94 -22.24 15.92
C GLY A 14 -2.78 -21.12 16.96
N ARG A 15 -1.73 -21.18 17.81
CA ARG A 15 -1.52 -20.14 18.84
C ARG A 15 -1.23 -18.78 18.21
N PHE A 16 -0.48 -18.73 17.10
CA PHE A 16 -0.14 -17.48 16.41
C PHE A 16 -1.36 -16.86 15.73
N VAL A 17 -2.21 -17.68 15.12
CA VAL A 17 -3.47 -17.20 14.50
C VAL A 17 -4.44 -16.69 15.56
N ASP A 18 -4.52 -17.35 16.72
CA ASP A 18 -5.29 -16.86 17.87
C ASP A 18 -4.74 -15.53 18.43
N PHE A 19 -3.42 -15.31 18.35
CA PHE A 19 -2.78 -14.02 18.68
C PHE A 19 -3.06 -12.92 17.64
N LEU A 20 -3.21 -13.28 16.35
CA LEU A 20 -3.56 -12.33 15.29
C LEU A 20 -5.07 -12.09 15.18
N LYS A 21 -5.88 -12.86 15.91
CA LYS A 21 -7.33 -12.71 15.93
C LYS A 21 -7.67 -11.44 16.71
N TYR A 22 -7.67 -10.34 15.97
CA TYR A 22 -8.07 -9.03 16.44
C TYR A 22 -9.58 -9.04 16.73
N ASP A 23 -9.97 -8.60 17.93
CA ASP A 23 -11.36 -8.60 18.37
C ASP A 23 -11.99 -7.22 18.12
N MET A 24 -12.63 -7.09 16.97
CA MET A 24 -13.28 -5.85 16.51
C MET A 24 -14.41 -5.38 17.45
N ASP A 25 -14.93 -6.27 18.32
CA ASP A 25 -16.03 -5.97 19.25
C ASP A 25 -15.51 -5.43 20.59
N ARG A 26 -14.29 -5.80 20.96
CA ARG A 26 -13.64 -5.42 22.22
C ARG A 26 -12.73 -4.21 22.08
N ASP A 27 -12.07 -4.08 20.93
CA ASP A 27 -11.14 -2.99 20.65
C ASP A 27 -11.83 -1.90 19.83
N GLY A 28 -11.84 -0.67 20.38
CA GLY A 28 -12.46 0.47 19.71
C GLY A 28 -11.83 0.79 18.36
N ALA A 29 -12.58 1.47 17.50
CA ALA A 29 -12.15 1.88 16.15
C ALA A 29 -10.80 2.65 16.12
N GLU A 30 -10.41 3.25 17.25
CA GLU A 30 -9.12 3.92 17.44
C GLU A 30 -7.93 2.95 17.46
N SER A 31 -8.04 1.83 18.19
CA SER A 31 -7.00 0.79 18.25
C SER A 31 -6.73 0.17 16.88
N ILE A 32 -7.80 -0.13 16.12
CA ILE A 32 -7.71 -0.65 14.75
C ILE A 32 -6.90 0.32 13.89
N ARG A 33 -7.19 1.61 14.03
CA ARG A 33 -6.62 2.68 13.24
C ARG A 33 -5.13 2.84 13.52
N GLU A 34 -4.70 2.76 14.77
CA GLU A 34 -3.28 2.81 15.14
C GLU A 34 -2.52 1.63 14.53
N VAL A 35 -3.04 0.42 14.68
CA VAL A 35 -2.43 -0.79 14.10
C VAL A 35 -2.39 -0.70 12.56
N LEU A 36 -3.46 -0.23 11.94
CA LEU A 36 -3.56 -0.10 10.49
C LEU A 36 -2.56 0.91 9.94
N ILE A 37 -2.37 2.05 10.61
CA ILE A 37 -1.34 3.04 10.25
C ILE A 37 0.04 2.40 10.21
N VAL A 38 0.38 1.61 11.25
CA VAL A 38 1.69 0.93 11.35
C VAL A 38 1.86 -0.09 10.23
N ILE A 39 0.85 -0.94 10.00
CA ILE A 39 0.89 -1.96 8.94
C ILE A 39 1.06 -1.31 7.57
N MET A 40 0.32 -0.25 7.28
CA MET A 40 0.42 0.45 6.00
C MET A 40 1.81 1.07 5.84
N MET A 41 2.33 1.79 6.83
CA MET A 41 3.71 2.32 6.77
C MET A 41 4.76 1.23 6.58
N LEU A 42 4.57 0.06 7.21
CA LEU A 42 5.46 -1.09 6.99
C LEU A 42 5.40 -1.58 5.54
N VAL A 43 4.21 -1.73 4.96
CA VAL A 43 4.05 -2.10 3.55
C VAL A 43 4.68 -1.05 2.62
N ALA A 44 4.51 0.24 2.91
CA ALA A 44 5.12 1.33 2.14
C ALA A 44 6.66 1.26 2.21
N MET A 45 7.23 0.99 3.38
CA MET A 45 8.68 0.82 3.53
C MET A 45 9.20 -0.41 2.79
N LEU A 46 8.52 -1.55 2.90
CA LEU A 46 8.92 -2.79 2.22
C LEU A 46 8.89 -2.65 0.70
N THR A 47 7.87 -1.96 0.17
CA THR A 47 7.76 -1.68 -1.26
C THR A 47 8.79 -0.66 -1.72
N PHE A 48 9.08 0.38 -0.92
CA PHE A 48 10.18 1.32 -1.19
C PHE A 48 11.54 0.60 -1.32
N GLN A 49 11.85 -0.30 -0.39
CA GLN A 49 13.09 -1.08 -0.42
C GLN A 49 13.17 -1.99 -1.66
N ALA A 50 12.06 -2.62 -2.03
CA ALA A 50 11.98 -3.46 -3.22
C ALA A 50 12.14 -2.66 -4.53
N ALA A 51 11.66 -1.41 -4.58
CA ALA A 51 11.85 -0.53 -5.75
C ALA A 51 13.30 -0.06 -5.91
N LEU A 52 14.03 0.15 -4.80
CA LEU A 52 15.45 0.47 -4.84
C LEU A 52 16.30 -0.70 -5.36
N ASN A 53 15.90 -1.93 -5.07
CA ASN A 53 16.63 -3.14 -5.45
C ASN A 53 15.66 -4.16 -6.09
N PRO A 54 15.20 -3.90 -7.33
CA PRO A 54 14.28 -4.81 -7.98
C PRO A 54 14.97 -6.14 -8.33
N PRO A 55 14.25 -7.27 -8.23
CA PRO A 55 14.70 -8.54 -8.74
C PRO A 55 14.79 -8.45 -10.27
N GLY A 56 15.89 -8.93 -10.85
CA GLY A 56 16.23 -8.66 -12.24
C GLY A 56 16.96 -7.33 -12.34
N ASN A 57 18.26 -7.41 -12.60
CA ASN A 57 19.27 -6.36 -12.63
C ASN A 57 19.04 -5.24 -13.67
N LEU A 58 17.93 -4.49 -13.58
CA LEU A 58 17.59 -3.36 -14.48
C LEU A 58 18.67 -2.26 -14.56
N GLN A 59 19.62 -2.25 -13.63
CA GLN A 59 20.66 -1.22 -13.51
C GLN A 59 21.99 -1.59 -14.20
N GLN A 60 22.14 -2.83 -14.70
CA GLN A 60 23.40 -3.34 -15.26
C GLN A 60 23.41 -3.48 -16.78
N GLN A 61 22.57 -2.74 -17.51
CA GLN A 61 22.64 -2.73 -18.97
C GLN A 61 23.78 -1.80 -19.44
N HIS A 62 25.02 -2.16 -19.07
CA HIS A 62 26.22 -1.70 -19.76
C HIS A 62 26.32 -2.52 -21.06
N PRO A 63 26.72 -1.95 -22.21
CA PRO A 63 26.83 -2.71 -23.44
C PRO A 63 28.03 -3.66 -23.34
N ILE A 64 27.79 -4.90 -22.91
CA ILE A 64 28.77 -5.99 -23.05
C ILE A 64 28.44 -6.70 -24.35
N ASN A 65 29.43 -6.68 -25.23
CA ASN A 65 29.43 -7.06 -26.65
C ASN A 65 29.28 -8.57 -26.90
N ASP A 66 28.48 -9.30 -26.13
CA ASP A 66 28.40 -10.76 -26.22
C ASP A 66 27.04 -11.23 -26.74
N THR A 67 27.04 -11.62 -28.01
CA THR A 67 25.92 -12.08 -28.86
C THR A 67 25.24 -13.39 -28.42
N ALA A 68 25.37 -13.82 -27.16
CA ALA A 68 24.81 -15.08 -26.67
C ALA A 68 23.73 -14.94 -25.56
N ALA A 69 23.45 -13.73 -25.06
CA ALA A 69 22.59 -13.53 -23.88
C ALA A 69 21.16 -13.01 -24.16
N SER A 70 20.80 -12.73 -25.42
CA SER A 70 19.65 -11.86 -25.75
C SER A 70 18.26 -12.35 -25.33
N SER A 71 18.03 -13.67 -25.24
CA SER A 71 16.72 -14.22 -24.90
C SER A 71 16.44 -14.27 -23.40
N THR A 72 17.45 -14.57 -22.59
CA THR A 72 17.32 -14.65 -21.12
C THR A 72 17.25 -13.26 -20.49
N GLU A 73 18.03 -12.30 -21.01
CA GLU A 73 18.03 -10.91 -20.52
C GLU A 73 16.66 -10.24 -20.72
N HIS A 74 16.03 -10.46 -21.87
CA HIS A 74 14.71 -9.92 -22.17
C HIS A 74 13.64 -10.50 -21.23
N LEU A 75 13.67 -11.80 -20.94
CA LEU A 75 12.72 -12.41 -20.00
C LEU A 75 12.88 -11.87 -18.56
N ILE A 76 14.12 -11.68 -18.11
CA ILE A 76 14.43 -11.12 -16.78
C ILE A 76 13.95 -9.68 -16.68
N GLN A 77 14.14 -8.88 -17.73
CA GLN A 77 13.70 -7.49 -17.80
C GLN A 77 12.16 -7.37 -17.72
N TYR A 78 11.42 -8.19 -18.47
CA TYR A 78 9.95 -8.18 -18.43
C TYR A 78 9.40 -8.59 -17.07
N SER A 79 9.98 -9.62 -16.46
CA SER A 79 9.61 -10.06 -15.11
C SER A 79 9.85 -8.94 -14.08
N SER A 80 10.97 -8.23 -14.19
CA SER A 80 11.29 -7.09 -13.33
C SER A 80 10.31 -5.92 -13.47
N HIS A 81 9.91 -5.58 -14.70
CA HIS A 81 8.90 -4.54 -14.95
C HIS A 81 7.53 -4.88 -14.35
N ILE A 82 7.08 -6.13 -14.51
CA ILE A 82 5.80 -6.60 -13.95
C ILE A 82 5.86 -6.59 -12.42
N PHE A 83 6.97 -7.07 -11.84
CA PHE A 83 7.19 -7.00 -10.39
C PHE A 83 7.08 -5.56 -9.88
N LEU A 84 7.76 -4.63 -10.54
CA LEU A 84 7.81 -3.25 -10.12
C LEU A 84 6.45 -2.55 -10.23
N PHE A 85 5.66 -2.92 -11.24
CA PHE A 85 4.28 -2.44 -11.40
C PHE A 85 3.41 -2.84 -10.21
N PHE A 86 3.38 -4.13 -9.86
CA PHE A 86 2.60 -4.60 -8.71
C PHE A 86 3.13 -4.06 -7.38
N ASN A 87 4.45 -3.90 -7.25
CA ASN A 87 5.07 -3.28 -6.09
C ASN A 87 4.64 -1.82 -5.92
N SER A 88 4.62 -1.05 -7.01
CA SER A 88 4.15 0.33 -7.04
C SER A 88 2.68 0.43 -6.64
N LEU A 89 1.84 -0.48 -7.14
CA LEU A 89 0.44 -0.54 -6.77
C LEU A 89 0.26 -0.78 -5.25
N GLY A 90 1.03 -1.70 -4.67
CA GLY A 90 1.04 -1.92 -3.23
C GLY A 90 1.48 -0.70 -2.41
N PHE A 91 2.51 0.01 -2.87
CA PHE A 91 2.96 1.25 -2.25
C PHE A 91 1.87 2.33 -2.26
N PHE A 92 1.25 2.59 -3.42
CA PHE A 92 0.19 3.61 -3.54
C PHE A 92 -1.08 3.24 -2.77
N ILE A 93 -1.47 1.97 -2.74
CA ILE A 93 -2.60 1.50 -1.92
C ILE A 93 -2.29 1.74 -0.43
N SER A 94 -1.07 1.45 0.02
CA SER A 94 -0.66 1.72 1.39
C SER A 94 -0.76 3.22 1.73
N LEU A 95 -0.23 4.11 0.87
CA LEU A 95 -0.33 5.56 1.07
C LEU A 95 -1.80 6.03 1.08
N HIS A 96 -2.66 5.45 0.24
CA HIS A 96 -4.08 5.76 0.22
C HIS A 96 -4.74 5.42 1.55
N VAL A 97 -4.53 4.20 2.06
CA VAL A 97 -5.12 3.77 3.33
C VAL A 97 -4.55 4.60 4.48
N PHE A 98 -3.24 4.81 4.54
CA PHE A 98 -2.60 5.68 5.53
C PHE A 98 -3.23 7.09 5.52
N HIS A 99 -3.42 7.69 4.35
CA HIS A 99 -4.04 9.01 4.23
C HIS A 99 -5.50 9.00 4.69
N VAL A 100 -6.32 8.01 4.30
CA VAL A 100 -7.72 7.89 4.72
C VAL A 100 -7.81 7.74 6.23
N VAL A 101 -7.03 6.84 6.80
CA VAL A 101 -7.00 6.55 8.23
C VAL A 101 -6.54 7.78 9.00
N THR A 102 -5.57 8.56 8.49
CA THR A 102 -5.05 9.69 9.26
C THR A 102 -5.92 10.97 9.24
N ARG A 103 -7.05 10.98 8.53
CA ARG A 103 -7.97 12.14 8.46
C ARG A 103 -8.56 12.60 9.81
N VAL A 104 -8.61 11.72 10.81
CA VAL A 104 -9.17 12.00 12.15
C VAL A 104 -8.11 12.57 13.12
N PHE A 105 -6.82 12.59 12.76
CA PHE A 105 -5.75 13.10 13.65
C PHE A 105 -5.60 14.63 13.53
N PRO A 106 -5.43 15.36 14.65
CA PRO A 106 -5.20 16.81 14.65
C PRO A 106 -3.87 17.24 13.98
N LEU A 107 -2.86 16.37 13.90
CA LEU A 107 -1.54 16.61 13.28
C LEU A 107 -1.52 16.38 11.75
N ARG A 108 -2.63 16.69 11.08
CA ARG A 108 -2.84 16.29 9.69
C ARG A 108 -1.82 16.86 8.70
N LEU A 109 -1.37 18.10 8.86
CA LEU A 109 -0.57 18.78 7.84
C LEU A 109 0.88 18.29 7.76
N GLU A 110 1.52 18.09 8.92
CA GLU A 110 2.91 17.60 9.00
C GLU A 110 3.02 16.19 8.41
N LEU A 111 2.09 15.32 8.78
CA LEU A 111 2.04 13.94 8.31
C LEU A 111 1.61 13.84 6.84
N LEU A 112 0.75 14.75 6.37
CA LEU A 112 0.38 14.84 4.95
C LEU A 112 1.58 15.26 4.09
N LEU A 113 2.36 16.26 4.53
CA LEU A 113 3.60 16.67 3.87
C LEU A 113 4.60 15.52 3.80
N SER A 114 4.72 14.72 4.87
CA SER A 114 5.56 13.53 4.90
C SER A 114 5.13 12.46 3.88
N VAL A 115 3.83 12.18 3.78
CA VAL A 115 3.29 11.24 2.77
C VAL A 115 3.54 11.71 1.34
N PHE A 116 3.36 13.01 1.08
CA PHE A 116 3.67 13.58 -0.22
C PHE A 116 5.16 13.47 -0.54
N ALA A 117 6.03 13.79 0.41
CA ALA A 117 7.48 13.66 0.25
C ALA A 117 7.89 12.20 -0.02
N LEU A 118 7.30 11.24 0.69
CA LEU A 118 7.54 9.80 0.50
C LEU A 118 7.09 9.34 -0.89
N GLY A 119 5.92 9.80 -1.36
CA GLY A 119 5.41 9.52 -2.70
C GLY A 119 6.29 10.09 -3.81
N ILE A 120 6.73 11.34 -3.68
CA ILE A 120 7.64 11.99 -4.63
C ILE A 120 8.99 11.25 -4.67
N THR A 121 9.54 10.89 -3.51
CA THR A 121 10.82 10.16 -3.44
C THR A 121 10.73 8.79 -4.11
N TYR A 122 9.61 8.07 -3.92
CA TYR A 122 9.37 6.79 -4.60
C TYR A 122 9.32 6.96 -6.12
N ILE A 123 8.58 7.96 -6.61
CA ILE A 123 8.51 8.31 -8.03
C ILE A 123 9.89 8.63 -8.61
N SER A 124 10.69 9.44 -7.90
CA SER A 124 12.05 9.78 -8.32
C SER A 124 12.94 8.53 -8.43
N CYS A 125 12.81 7.58 -7.49
CA CYS A 125 13.52 6.30 -7.57
C CYS A 125 13.07 5.47 -8.78
N LEU A 126 11.77 5.46 -9.09
CA LEU A 126 11.25 4.75 -10.25
C LEU A 126 11.79 5.32 -11.56
N ILE A 127 11.84 6.65 -11.71
CA ILE A 127 12.36 7.33 -12.92
C ILE A 127 13.83 6.95 -13.19
N ILE A 128 14.62 6.73 -12.13
CA ILE A 128 16.03 6.31 -12.24
C ILE A 128 16.15 4.84 -12.67
N LYS A 129 15.15 4.00 -12.37
CA LYS A 129 15.21 2.53 -12.54
C LYS A 129 14.43 2.00 -13.76
N LEU A 130 13.45 2.73 -14.28
CA LEU A 130 12.58 2.31 -15.38
C LEU A 130 12.64 3.26 -16.59
N PRO A 131 12.40 2.77 -17.82
CA PRO A 131 12.24 3.63 -18.99
C PRO A 131 11.10 4.65 -18.81
N THR A 132 11.37 5.87 -19.29
CA THR A 132 10.63 7.11 -18.97
C THR A 132 9.13 7.02 -19.24
N TYR A 133 8.70 6.27 -20.26
CA TYR A 133 7.30 6.16 -20.66
C TYR A 133 6.44 5.40 -19.64
N PHE A 134 6.95 4.31 -19.07
CA PHE A 134 6.20 3.50 -18.09
C PHE A 134 6.13 4.20 -16.73
N CYS A 135 7.22 4.88 -16.35
CA CYS A 135 7.25 5.76 -15.19
C CYS A 135 6.24 6.90 -15.31
N TYR A 136 6.09 7.52 -16.48
CA TYR A 136 5.14 8.62 -16.68
C TYR A 136 3.68 8.19 -16.40
N TYR A 137 3.23 7.04 -16.90
CA TYR A 137 1.87 6.54 -16.65
C TYR A 137 1.62 6.21 -15.18
N LEU A 138 2.58 5.59 -14.49
CA LEU A 138 2.49 5.31 -13.05
C LEU A 138 2.55 6.59 -12.21
N CYS A 139 3.41 7.54 -12.60
CA CYS A 139 3.69 8.80 -11.92
C CYS A 139 2.53 9.80 -12.02
N VAL A 140 1.87 9.88 -13.18
CA VAL A 140 0.74 10.80 -13.39
C VAL A 140 -0.58 10.13 -12.98
N GLY A 141 -0.81 8.87 -13.37
CA GLY A 141 -2.09 8.20 -13.18
C GLY A 141 -2.46 7.87 -11.73
N MET A 142 -1.50 7.39 -10.93
CA MET A 142 -1.78 6.92 -9.56
C MET A 142 -2.05 8.04 -8.54
N PRO A 143 -1.27 9.14 -8.49
CA PRO A 143 -1.59 10.26 -7.61
C PRO A 143 -2.83 11.05 -8.09
N LEU A 144 -3.12 11.12 -9.40
CA LEU A 144 -4.38 11.70 -9.89
C LEU A 144 -5.59 10.84 -9.52
N SER A 145 -5.50 9.51 -9.64
CA SER A 145 -6.59 8.62 -9.21
C SER A 145 -6.82 8.69 -7.70
N LEU A 146 -5.75 8.85 -6.92
CA LEU A 146 -5.80 9.12 -5.48
C LEU A 146 -6.54 10.43 -5.20
N VAL A 147 -6.16 11.55 -5.84
CA VAL A 147 -6.84 12.85 -5.66
C VAL A 147 -8.30 12.81 -6.11
N PHE A 148 -8.59 12.09 -7.19
CA PHE A 148 -9.94 11.89 -7.71
C PHE A 148 -10.81 11.06 -6.75
N ALA A 149 -10.30 9.93 -6.24
CA ALA A 149 -10.97 9.11 -5.25
C ALA A 149 -11.24 9.90 -3.96
N LEU A 150 -10.29 10.71 -3.51
CA LEU A 150 -10.43 11.56 -2.33
C LEU A 150 -11.45 12.68 -2.53
N SER A 151 -11.56 13.22 -3.74
CA SER A 151 -12.60 14.17 -4.12
C SER A 151 -13.98 13.51 -4.13
N LEU A 152 -14.08 12.29 -4.66
CA LEU A 152 -15.33 11.52 -4.67
C LEU A 152 -15.79 11.15 -3.25
N SER A 153 -14.87 10.73 -2.38
CA SER A 153 -15.18 10.44 -0.97
C SER A 153 -15.63 11.69 -0.21
N ARG A 154 -15.10 12.88 -0.54
CA ARG A 154 -15.58 14.15 0.03
C ARG A 154 -17.02 14.44 -0.40
N THR A 155 -17.35 14.22 -1.68
CA THR A 155 -18.71 14.42 -2.19
C THR A 155 -19.72 13.39 -1.67
N ALA A 156 -19.30 12.14 -1.47
CA ALA A 156 -20.15 11.08 -0.92
C ALA A 156 -20.52 11.32 0.56
N ASN A 157 -19.59 11.87 1.34
CA ASN A 157 -19.83 12.18 2.75
C ASN A 157 -20.67 13.47 2.95
N LEU A 158 -20.79 14.30 1.91
CA LEU A 158 -21.68 15.47 1.89
C LEU A 158 -23.11 15.13 1.43
N ARG A 159 -23.42 13.87 1.13
CA ARG A 159 -24.80 13.43 0.89
C ARG A 159 -25.35 12.84 2.19
N PRO A 160 -25.97 13.66 3.08
CA PRO A 160 -26.73 13.10 4.18
C PRO A 160 -27.83 12.21 3.57
N ARG A 161 -27.83 10.94 3.97
CA ARG A 161 -28.92 10.01 3.70
C ARG A 161 -30.17 10.67 4.28
N LYS A 162 -31.02 11.27 3.45
CA LYS A 162 -32.38 11.63 3.86
C LYS A 162 -33.04 10.32 4.26
N ILE A 163 -33.09 10.07 5.56
CA ILE A 163 -34.03 9.13 6.15
C ILE A 163 -35.37 9.80 5.89
N THR A 164 -36.06 9.37 4.82
CA THR A 164 -37.49 9.62 4.70
C THR A 164 -38.13 8.87 5.88
N THR A 165 -38.36 9.60 6.96
CA THR A 165 -39.30 9.22 7.99
C THR A 165 -40.67 9.15 7.32
N ALA A 166 -41.04 7.94 6.87
CA ALA A 166 -42.44 7.64 6.63
C ALA A 166 -43.12 7.70 8.00
N HIS A 167 -43.77 8.84 8.22
CA HIS A 167 -44.55 9.19 9.39
C HIS A 167 -45.67 8.15 9.59
N PRO A 168 -45.83 7.57 10.80
CA PRO A 168 -46.95 6.69 11.08
C PRO A 168 -48.21 7.54 11.21
N SER A 169 -49.09 7.49 10.20
CA SER A 169 -50.44 8.04 10.31
C SER A 169 -51.30 7.10 11.16
N TRP A 170 -51.18 7.29 12.47
CA TRP A 170 -52.25 7.43 13.44
C TRP A 170 -53.56 6.62 13.30
N VAL A 171 -53.83 5.93 14.41
CA VAL A 171 -55.06 6.05 15.23
C VAL A 171 -56.25 5.20 14.79
N ASN A 172 -56.43 4.13 15.59
CA ASN A 172 -57.74 3.59 15.92
C ASN A 172 -58.63 4.69 16.48
N HIS A 173 -59.73 4.98 15.79
CA HIS A 173 -60.97 5.41 16.42
C HIS A 173 -62.13 4.63 15.80
N SER A 174 -62.98 4.12 16.71
CA SER A 174 -64.24 3.36 16.58
C SER A 174 -64.14 1.94 16.01
#